data_AF-A0A961VSA7-F1
#
_entry.id   AF-A0A961VSA7-F1
#
_cell.length_a   1.000
_cell.length_b   1.000
_cell.length_c   1.000
_cell.angle_alpha   90.00
_cell.angle_beta   90.00
_cell.angle_gamma   90.00
#
_symmetry.space_group_name_H-M   'P 1'
#
loop_
_entity.id
_entity.type
_entity.pdbx_description
1 polymer ?
#
loop_
_entity_poly.entity_id
_entity_poly.type
_entity_poly.pdbx_seq_one_letter_code
_entity_poly.pdbx_strand_id
1 'polypeptide(L)' 'MRPVSGRKPPWKRPKPKTGKKRKTLTPAQKAAARARAAAAGRRYPNLVDNMWAARLPNARQFSLVRE' A
#
# COMPACT_ATOMS: atom_id res chain seq x y z
N MET A 1 7.97 47.91 -2.81
CA MET A 1 7.65 46.56 -2.29
C MET A 1 6.40 46.04 -3.00
N ARG A 2 6.42 44.81 -3.54
CA ARG A 2 5.22 44.21 -4.17
C ARG A 2 4.39 43.52 -3.08
N PRO A 3 3.06 43.71 -3.02
CA PRO A 3 2.24 43.06 -2.00
C PRO A 3 2.22 41.55 -2.24
N VAL A 4 2.53 40.77 -1.21
CA VAL A 4 2.44 39.30 -1.22
C VAL A 4 0.96 38.88 -1.10
N SER A 5 0.18 39.14 -2.13
CA SER A 5 -1.21 38.67 -2.17
C SER A 5 -1.25 37.13 -2.22
N GLY A 6 -1.77 36.52 -1.15
CA GLY A 6 -2.81 35.49 -1.32
C GLY A 6 -2.48 34.01 -1.06
N ARG A 7 -1.55 33.63 -0.17
CA ARG A 7 -1.43 32.22 0.25
C ARG A 7 -2.20 31.94 1.55
N LYS A 8 -3.25 31.12 1.47
CA LYS A 8 -3.99 30.64 2.65
C LYS A 8 -3.01 29.96 3.63
N PRO A 9 -3.14 30.19 4.94
CA PRO A 9 -2.28 29.54 5.93
C PRO A 9 -2.46 28.02 5.87
N PRO A 10 -1.44 27.23 6.22
CA PRO A 10 -1.42 25.77 6.04
C PRO A 10 -2.69 25.05 6.51
N TRP A 11 -3.28 25.44 7.63
CA TRP A 11 -4.50 24.85 8.22
C TRP A 11 -5.81 25.23 7.50
N LYS A 12 -5.82 26.27 6.66
CA LYS A 12 -6.96 26.64 5.80
C LYS A 12 -6.84 26.07 4.38
N ARG A 13 -5.81 25.27 4.10
CA ARG A 13 -5.61 24.63 2.79
C ARG A 13 -6.41 23.32 2.75
N PRO A 14 -7.09 23.01 1.64
CA PRO A 14 -7.72 21.71 1.49
C PRO A 14 -6.68 20.59 1.52
N LYS A 15 -7.09 19.39 1.91
CA LYS A 15 -6.23 18.20 1.89
C LYS A 15 -5.58 18.06 0.51
N PRO A 16 -4.25 17.91 0.41
CA PRO A 16 -3.60 17.72 -0.88
C PRO A 16 -4.13 16.47 -1.55
N LYS A 17 -4.63 16.63 -2.80
CA LYS A 17 -5.13 15.52 -3.63
C LYS A 17 -4.02 14.52 -4.01
N THR A 18 -2.76 14.93 -3.83
CA THR A 18 -1.53 14.19 -4.15
C THR A 18 -1.03 13.30 -3.01
N GLY A 19 -1.88 12.92 -2.05
CA GLY A 19 -1.51 11.84 -1.12
C GLY A 19 -1.16 10.58 -1.91
N LYS A 20 -0.02 9.93 -1.61
CA LYS A 20 0.37 8.66 -2.23
C LYS A 20 -0.82 7.69 -2.12
N LYS A 21 -1.30 7.16 -3.26
CA LYS A 21 -2.36 6.15 -3.26
C LYS A 21 -1.95 5.02 -2.33
N ARG A 22 -2.81 4.67 -1.38
CA ARG A 22 -2.57 3.52 -0.49
C ARG A 22 -2.45 2.28 -1.38
N LYS A 23 -1.28 1.64 -1.41
CA LYS A 23 -1.08 0.40 -2.13
C LYS A 23 -1.82 -0.70 -1.37
N THR A 24 -2.87 -1.24 -1.97
CA THR A 24 -3.59 -2.38 -1.41
C THR A 24 -2.93 -3.67 -1.89
N LEU A 25 -2.93 -4.69 -1.03
CA LEU A 25 -2.54 -6.04 -1.44
C LEU A 25 -3.54 -6.57 -2.47
N THR A 26 -2.99 -7.16 -3.54
CA THR A 26 -3.78 -7.95 -4.49
C THR A 26 -4.40 -9.17 -3.80
N PRO A 27 -5.47 -9.75 -4.35
CA PRO A 27 -6.08 -10.96 -3.78
C PRO A 27 -5.08 -12.12 -3.61
N ALA A 28 -4.17 -12.31 -4.57
CA ALA A 28 -3.11 -13.32 -4.50
C ALA A 28 -2.13 -13.06 -3.35
N GLN A 29 -1.69 -11.81 -3.17
CA GLN A 29 -0.83 -11.44 -2.04
C GLN A 29 -1.53 -11.69 -0.68
N LYS A 30 -2.84 -11.38 -0.58
CA LYS A 30 -3.61 -11.69 0.63
C LYS A 30 -3.71 -13.20 0.89
N ALA A 31 -3.83 -14.01 -0.16
CA ALA A 31 -3.82 -15.47 -0.04
C ALA A 31 -2.46 -15.99 0.44
N ALA A 32 -1.37 -15.48 -0.15
CA ALA A 32 0.00 -15.81 0.27
C ALA A 32 0.26 -15.42 1.73
N ALA A 33 -0.15 -14.22 2.15
CA ALA A 33 -0.02 -13.77 3.54
C ALA A 33 -0.77 -14.69 4.51
N ARG A 34 -2.00 -15.08 4.18
CA ARG A 34 -2.81 -16.02 4.99
C ARG A 34 -2.15 -17.38 5.11
N ALA A 35 -1.65 -17.94 4.02
CA ALA A 35 -0.98 -19.23 4.02
C ALA A 35 0.29 -19.21 4.89
N ARG A 36 1.11 -18.16 4.77
CA ARG A 36 2.31 -17.99 5.59
C ARG A 36 1.99 -17.84 7.08
N ALA A 37 0.97 -17.05 7.41
CA ALA A 37 0.51 -16.88 8.79
C ALA A 37 0.05 -18.21 9.40
N ALA A 38 -0.76 -18.98 8.66
CA ALA A 38 -1.25 -20.29 9.09
C ALA A 38 -0.09 -21.29 9.30
N ALA A 39 0.86 -21.35 8.37
CA ALA A 39 2.05 -22.21 8.49
C ALA A 39 2.92 -21.85 9.70
N ALA A 40 2.95 -20.58 10.09
CA ALA A 40 3.67 -20.08 11.26
C ALA A 40 2.84 -20.10 12.55
N GLY A 41 1.58 -20.57 12.52
CA GLY A 41 0.68 -20.56 13.67
C GLY A 41 0.25 -19.16 14.15
N ARG A 42 0.40 -18.12 13.31
CA ARG A 42 0.09 -16.73 13.65
C ARG A 42 -1.35 -16.41 13.24
N ARG A 43 -2.07 -15.64 14.08
CA ARG A 43 -3.38 -15.11 13.71
C ARG A 43 -3.26 -14.17 12.51
N TYR A 44 -4.26 -14.22 11.63
CA TYR A 44 -4.44 -13.30 10.50
C TYR A 44 -5.70 -12.44 10.72
N PRO A 45 -5.73 -11.16 10.31
CA PRO A 45 -4.67 -10.40 9.63
C PRO A 45 -3.55 -9.93 10.57
N ASN A 46 -2.31 -9.92 10.08
CA ASN A 46 -1.15 -9.40 10.82
C ASN A 46 -0.22 -8.57 9.91
N LEU A 47 0.61 -7.72 10.52
CA LEU A 47 1.49 -6.82 9.77
C LEU A 47 2.64 -7.54 9.07
N VAL A 48 3.27 -8.50 9.74
CA VAL A 48 4.51 -9.15 9.26
C VAL A 48 4.26 -9.87 7.94
N ASP A 49 3.21 -10.68 7.88
CA ASP A 49 2.88 -11.47 6.68
C ASP A 49 2.28 -10.58 5.58
N ASN A 50 1.55 -9.52 5.95
CA ASN A 50 1.08 -8.53 4.98
C ASN A 50 2.23 -7.73 4.35
N MET A 51 3.25 -7.34 5.13
CA MET A 51 4.44 -6.64 4.65
C MET A 51 5.32 -7.53 3.78
N TRP A 52 5.46 -8.81 4.14
CA TRP A 52 6.11 -9.78 3.29
C TRP A 52 5.36 -9.93 1.95
N ALA A 53 4.04 -10.09 1.99
CA ALA A 53 3.23 -10.24 0.79
C ALA A 53 3.23 -8.98 -0.09
N ALA A 54 3.38 -7.78 0.48
CA ALA A 54 3.51 -6.54 -0.27
C ALA A 54 4.77 -6.46 -1.15
N ARG A 55 5.78 -7.30 -0.86
CA ARG A 55 7.02 -7.39 -1.64
C ARG A 55 6.93 -8.38 -2.79
N LEU A 56 5.90 -9.24 -2.81
CA LEU A 56 5.68 -10.17 -3.91
C LEU A 56 5.25 -9.40 -5.16
N PRO A 57 5.65 -9.86 -6.36
CA PRO A 57 5.13 -9.29 -7.60
C PRO A 57 3.60 -9.33 -7.58
N ASN A 58 2.97 -8.29 -8.11
CA ASN A 58 1.52 -8.29 -8.28
C ASN A 58 1.16 -9.49 -9.18
N ALA A 59 0.08 -10.20 -8.89
CA ALA A 59 -0.29 -11.40 -9.66
C ALA A 59 -0.34 -11.19 -11.19
N ARG A 60 -0.61 -9.96 -11.65
CA ARG A 60 -0.48 -9.55 -13.06
C ARG A 60 0.90 -9.78 -13.68
N GLN A 61 1.98 -9.79 -12.89
CA GLN A 61 3.36 -10.01 -13.33
C GLN A 61 3.81 -11.47 -13.12
N PHE A 62 3.20 -12.19 -12.18
CA PHE A 62 3.62 -13.55 -11.84
C PHE A 62 3.22 -14.58 -12.90
N SER A 63 2.21 -14.29 -13.72
CA SER A 63 1.77 -15.14 -14.83
C SER A 63 2.55 -14.95 -16.14
N LEU A 64 3.48 -13.99 -16.20
CA LEU A 64 4.19 -13.63 -17.45
C LEU A 64 5.64 -14.12 -17.51
N VAL A 65 6.13 -14.81 -16.46
CA VAL A 65 7.55 -15.22 -16.32
C VAL A 65 7.70 -16.72 -16.07
N ARG A 66 6.71 -17.52 -16.49
CA ARG A 66 6.82 -18.98 -16.46
C ARG A 66 6.46 -19.54 -17.84
N GLU A 67 7.47 -19.61 -18.70
CA GLU A 67 7.67 -20.66 -19.69
C GLU A 67 8.78 -21.58 -19.19
#